data_AF-A0A964XB26-F1
#
_entry.id   AF-A0A964XB26-F1
#
_cell.length_a   1.000
_cell.length_b   1.000
_cell.length_c   1.000
_cell.angle_alpha   90.00
_cell.angle_beta   90.00
_cell.angle_gamma   90.00
#
_symmetry.space_group_name_H-M   'P 1'
#
loop_
_entity.id
_entity.type
_entity.pdbx_description
1 polymer ?
#
loop_
_entity_poly.entity_id
_entity_poly.type
_entity_poly.pdbx_seq_one_letter_code
_entity_poly.pdbx_strand_id
1 'polypeptide(L)'
;MPIDARSEVPDLSTRAAEHADQALRIFDHLAGNTEGEEQFEAAWRCGRSLALLGRYDDALDAFAFAHHTLRAMHPSDTPPHLKPLADGLSEDRKRVAYLRDVTRYGLEYLLYRRAQEHRLAGRYEQAAAGYRQVIDTAQDTMTRLLIEKLSTEFTTPEASKKLPGAGVDESPYTAASRLYEALCLIELGQAREAVQRLEAFADEDPATTPEVTPRPDGEAERIAAEQTTLPGDRPIPAPPLLFRGQALLELGRLALEHELDLDRADEYFARLDHWIVKARADNADWE
;
A
#
# COMPACT_ATOMS: atom_id res chain seq x y z
N MET A 1 33.80 -3.48 44.18
CA MET A 1 33.03 -4.34 43.26
C MET A 1 32.14 -3.43 42.43
N PRO A 2 32.31 -3.33 41.10
CA PRO A 2 31.40 -2.56 40.30
C PRO A 2 30.10 -3.36 40.12
N ILE A 3 28.97 -2.72 40.42
CA ILE A 3 27.64 -3.25 40.11
C ILE A 3 27.46 -3.06 38.60
N ASP A 4 27.34 -4.16 37.87
CA ASP A 4 27.09 -4.19 36.44
C ASP A 4 25.64 -3.71 36.20
N ALA A 5 25.49 -2.44 35.80
CA ALA A 5 24.21 -1.78 35.59
C ALA A 5 23.66 -2.01 34.17
N ARG A 6 23.91 -3.18 33.59
CA ARG A 6 23.19 -3.66 32.39
C ARG A 6 21.95 -4.43 32.83
N SER A 7 21.06 -3.71 33.53
CA SER A 7 19.67 -4.15 33.67
C SER A 7 19.05 -4.11 32.28
N GLU A 8 18.87 -5.30 31.70
CA GLU A 8 18.10 -5.56 30.48
C GLU A 8 16.75 -4.86 30.57
N VAL A 9 16.65 -3.66 29.98
CA VAL A 9 15.35 -3.05 29.70
C VAL A 9 14.82 -3.85 28.51
N PRO A 10 13.74 -4.64 28.68
CA PRO A 10 13.15 -5.33 27.56
C PRO A 10 12.79 -4.31 26.49
N ASP A 11 13.15 -4.61 25.24
CA ASP A 11 12.80 -3.81 24.09
C ASP A 11 11.29 -3.50 24.12
N LEU A 12 10.92 -2.24 23.83
CA LEU A 12 9.53 -1.77 23.85
C LEU A 12 8.66 -2.61 22.91
N SER A 13 9.27 -3.13 21.83
CA SER A 13 8.66 -4.09 20.90
C SER A 13 8.25 -5.40 21.60
N THR A 14 9.13 -5.96 22.43
CA THR A 14 8.87 -7.21 23.16
C THR A 14 7.74 -7.05 24.17
N ARG A 15 7.70 -5.93 24.90
CA ARG A 15 6.60 -5.65 25.86
C ARG A 15 5.25 -5.46 25.16
N ALA A 16 5.24 -4.79 24.00
CA ALA A 16 4.02 -4.61 23.22
C ALA A 16 3.45 -5.95 22.70
N ALA A 17 4.32 -6.85 22.25
CA ALA A 17 3.93 -8.20 21.83
C ALA A 17 3.35 -9.02 23.00
N GLU A 18 4.00 -9.01 24.16
CA GLU A 18 3.50 -9.70 25.37
C GLU A 18 2.12 -9.19 25.79
N HIS A 19 1.90 -7.87 25.73
CA HIS A 19 0.59 -7.27 26.03
C HIS A 19 -0.48 -7.65 25.01
N ALA A 20 -0.13 -7.77 23.72
CA ALA A 20 -1.05 -8.24 22.69
C ALA A 20 -1.50 -9.69 22.95
N ASP A 21 -0.54 -10.57 23.25
CA ASP A 21 -0.83 -11.99 23.52
C ASP A 21 -1.59 -12.19 24.83
N GLN A 22 -1.39 -11.30 25.80
CA GLN A 22 -2.21 -11.27 27.01
C GLN A 22 -3.64 -10.81 26.71
N ALA A 23 -3.82 -9.78 25.87
CA ALA A 23 -5.14 -9.32 25.46
C ALA A 23 -5.93 -10.41 24.71
N LEU A 24 -5.28 -11.13 23.79
CA LEU A 24 -5.90 -12.26 23.09
C LEU A 24 -6.29 -13.40 24.04
N ARG A 25 -5.43 -13.79 24.98
CA ARG A 25 -5.75 -14.84 25.97
C ARG A 25 -6.94 -14.46 26.86
N ILE A 26 -7.01 -13.19 27.27
CA ILE A 26 -8.15 -12.69 28.04
C ILE A 26 -9.42 -12.69 27.17
N PHE A 27 -9.30 -12.30 25.90
CA PHE A 27 -10.41 -12.35 24.96
C PHE A 27 -10.92 -13.77 24.74
N ASP A 28 -10.05 -14.74 24.44
CA ASP A 28 -10.44 -16.15 24.23
C ASP A 28 -11.14 -16.71 25.48
N HIS A 29 -10.62 -16.37 26.66
CA HIS A 29 -11.25 -16.76 27.92
C HIS A 29 -12.63 -16.14 28.10
N LEU A 30 -12.79 -14.84 27.84
CA LEU A 30 -14.09 -14.17 27.95
C LEU A 30 -15.06 -14.68 26.87
N ALA A 31 -14.62 -14.76 25.61
CA ALA A 31 -15.41 -15.25 24.50
C ALA A 31 -15.93 -16.67 24.72
N GLY A 32 -15.16 -17.53 25.40
CA GLY A 32 -15.59 -18.89 25.73
C GLY A 32 -16.45 -19.03 26.99
N ASN A 33 -16.51 -18.01 27.85
CA ASN A 33 -17.16 -18.11 29.18
C ASN A 33 -18.24 -17.04 29.45
N THR A 34 -18.40 -16.04 28.57
CA THR A 34 -19.45 -15.04 28.65
C THR A 34 -20.41 -15.16 27.47
N GLU A 35 -21.65 -14.76 27.69
CA GLU A 35 -22.70 -14.74 26.67
C GLU A 35 -23.32 -13.34 26.58
N GLY A 36 -23.87 -13.03 25.40
CA GLY A 36 -24.66 -11.81 25.22
C GLY A 36 -23.82 -10.52 25.23
N GLU A 37 -24.29 -9.51 25.99
CA GLU A 37 -23.73 -8.16 25.96
C GLU A 37 -22.29 -8.11 26.51
N GLU A 38 -21.98 -8.93 27.51
CA GLU A 38 -20.63 -9.02 28.07
C GLU A 38 -19.64 -9.60 27.06
N GLN A 39 -20.07 -10.56 26.26
CA GLN A 39 -19.26 -11.15 25.19
C GLN A 39 -19.02 -10.15 24.06
N PHE A 40 -20.05 -9.38 23.70
CA PHE A 40 -19.92 -8.25 22.76
C PHE A 40 -18.91 -7.20 23.26
N GLU A 41 -19.03 -6.75 24.50
CA GLU A 41 -18.16 -5.72 25.05
C GLU A 41 -16.70 -6.19 25.16
N ALA A 42 -16.49 -7.44 25.59
CA ALA A 42 -15.16 -8.03 25.66
C ALA A 42 -14.48 -8.05 24.28
N ALA A 43 -15.21 -8.49 23.25
CA ALA A 43 -14.74 -8.52 21.88
C ALA A 43 -14.39 -7.13 21.34
N TRP A 44 -15.28 -6.16 21.55
CA TRP A 44 -15.05 -4.80 21.06
C TRP A 44 -13.86 -4.15 21.77
N ARG A 45 -13.71 -4.31 23.10
CA ARG A 45 -12.56 -3.79 23.85
C ARG A 45 -11.26 -4.46 23.41
N CYS A 46 -11.27 -5.78 23.17
CA CYS A 46 -10.12 -6.50 22.65
C CYS A 46 -9.66 -5.93 21.29
N GLY A 47 -10.59 -5.75 20.34
CA GLY A 47 -10.25 -5.18 19.03
C GLY A 47 -9.62 -3.79 19.14
N ARG A 48 -10.11 -2.94 20.04
CA ARG A 48 -9.49 -1.62 20.29
C ARG A 48 -8.08 -1.73 20.87
N SER A 49 -7.85 -2.65 21.81
CA SER A 49 -6.52 -2.90 22.37
C SER A 49 -5.55 -3.42 21.32
N LEU A 50 -5.96 -4.36 20.48
CA LEU A 50 -5.15 -4.88 19.38
C LEU A 50 -4.80 -3.81 18.35
N ALA A 51 -5.77 -2.93 18.02
CA ALA A 51 -5.54 -1.81 17.12
C ALA A 51 -4.53 -0.80 17.67
N LEU A 52 -4.52 -0.54 18.99
CA LEU A 52 -3.52 0.31 19.63
C LEU A 52 -2.10 -0.29 19.57
N LEU A 53 -2.01 -1.61 19.45
CA LEU A 53 -0.75 -2.36 19.32
C LEU A 53 -0.33 -2.57 17.86
N GLY A 54 -1.05 -1.99 16.89
CA GLY A 54 -0.75 -2.13 15.47
C GLY A 54 -1.14 -3.49 14.86
N ARG A 55 -1.79 -4.37 15.63
CA ARG A 55 -2.26 -5.69 15.17
C ARG A 55 -3.64 -5.55 14.51
N TYR A 56 -3.66 -4.88 13.36
CA TYR A 56 -4.91 -4.45 12.76
C TYR A 56 -5.77 -5.59 12.21
N ASP A 57 -5.19 -6.66 11.66
CA ASP A 57 -5.97 -7.81 11.20
C ASP A 57 -6.66 -8.54 12.36
N ASP A 58 -5.92 -8.83 13.44
CA ASP A 58 -6.51 -9.42 14.65
C ASP A 58 -7.59 -8.52 15.28
N ALA A 59 -7.38 -7.20 15.24
CA ALA A 59 -8.38 -6.24 15.70
C ALA A 59 -9.67 -6.28 14.87
N LEU A 60 -9.56 -6.43 13.55
CA LEU A 60 -10.71 -6.55 12.66
C LEU A 60 -11.47 -7.85 12.89
N ASP A 61 -10.77 -8.96 13.17
CA ASP A 61 -11.40 -10.23 13.54
C ASP A 61 -12.18 -10.11 14.86
N ALA A 62 -11.60 -9.47 15.88
CA ALA A 62 -12.28 -9.19 17.13
C ALA A 62 -13.53 -8.30 16.94
N PHE A 63 -13.47 -7.28 16.08
CA PHE A 63 -14.64 -6.47 15.74
C PHE A 63 -15.70 -7.23 14.93
N ALA A 64 -15.29 -8.12 14.03
CA ALA A 64 -16.20 -8.97 13.29
C ALA A 64 -16.95 -9.92 14.23
N PHE A 65 -16.24 -10.49 15.21
CA PHE A 65 -16.84 -11.29 16.27
C PHE A 65 -17.83 -10.47 17.12
N ALA A 66 -17.45 -9.28 17.57
CA ALA A 66 -18.35 -8.38 18.31
C ALA A 66 -19.64 -8.09 17.51
N HIS A 67 -19.50 -7.76 16.22
CA HIS A 67 -20.64 -7.50 15.34
C HIS A 67 -21.54 -8.73 15.18
N HIS A 68 -20.95 -9.92 15.06
CA HIS A 68 -21.69 -11.18 15.00
C HIS A 68 -22.49 -11.42 16.30
N THR A 69 -21.87 -11.25 17.47
CA THR A 69 -22.54 -11.39 18.77
C THR A 69 -23.71 -10.40 18.92
N LEU A 70 -23.52 -9.14 18.54
CA LEU A 70 -24.59 -8.14 18.58
C LEU A 70 -25.78 -8.55 17.70
N ARG A 71 -25.51 -9.05 16.49
CA ARG A 71 -26.54 -9.52 15.57
C ARG A 71 -27.23 -10.80 16.04
N ALA A 72 -26.50 -11.68 16.73
CA ALA A 72 -27.08 -12.89 17.32
C ALA A 72 -28.05 -12.56 18.47
N MET A 73 -27.71 -11.58 19.31
CA MET A 73 -28.61 -11.08 20.35
C MET A 73 -29.84 -10.38 19.77
N HIS A 74 -29.65 -9.66 18.67
CA HIS A 74 -30.67 -8.79 18.09
C HIS A 74 -30.80 -8.99 16.56
N PRO A 75 -31.43 -10.08 16.12
CA PRO A 75 -31.42 -10.49 14.71
C PRO A 75 -32.26 -9.61 13.79
N SER A 76 -33.28 -8.94 14.31
CA SER A 76 -34.23 -8.13 13.55
C SER A 76 -33.96 -6.63 13.64
N ASP A 77 -33.62 -6.10 14.81
CA ASP A 77 -33.30 -4.68 15.01
C ASP A 77 -32.43 -4.47 16.25
N THR A 78 -31.45 -3.57 16.16
CA THR A 78 -30.63 -3.16 17.31
C THR A 78 -31.45 -2.29 18.27
N PRO A 79 -31.58 -2.68 19.56
CA PRO A 79 -32.30 -1.89 20.55
C PRO A 79 -31.78 -0.44 20.63
N PRO A 80 -32.65 0.57 20.89
CA PRO A 80 -32.25 1.97 20.92
C PRO A 80 -31.08 2.28 21.86
N HIS A 81 -30.96 1.56 22.97
CA HIS A 81 -29.89 1.74 23.94
C HIS A 81 -28.54 1.12 23.48
N LEU A 82 -28.56 0.13 22.59
CA LEU A 82 -27.36 -0.48 22.01
C LEU A 82 -26.93 0.16 20.69
N LYS A 83 -27.79 0.99 20.08
CA LYS A 83 -27.47 1.69 18.83
C LYS A 83 -26.16 2.51 18.90
N PRO A 84 -25.87 3.28 19.97
CA PRO A 84 -24.59 3.98 20.08
C PRO A 84 -23.38 3.04 20.08
N LEU A 85 -23.52 1.85 20.66
CA LEU A 85 -22.46 0.84 20.69
C LEU A 85 -22.26 0.22 19.31
N ALA A 86 -23.35 -0.07 18.59
CA ALA A 86 -23.30 -0.57 17.21
C ALA A 86 -22.65 0.44 16.25
N ASP A 87 -23.02 1.73 16.37
CA ASP A 87 -22.45 2.82 15.60
C ASP A 87 -20.96 2.98 15.92
N GLY A 88 -20.60 2.93 17.21
CA GLY A 88 -19.20 2.98 17.66
C GLY A 88 -18.36 1.83 17.12
N LEU A 89 -18.88 0.60 17.15
CA LEU A 89 -18.20 -0.57 16.58
C LEU A 89 -17.99 -0.43 15.07
N SER A 90 -19.00 0.05 14.35
CA SER A 90 -18.92 0.30 12.91
C SER A 90 -17.84 1.33 12.59
N GLU A 91 -17.75 2.40 13.37
CA GLU A 91 -16.74 3.44 13.20
C GLU A 91 -15.33 2.95 13.53
N ASP A 92 -15.15 2.24 14.65
CA ASP A 92 -13.87 1.65 15.04
C ASP A 92 -13.38 0.66 13.98
N ARG A 93 -14.27 -0.18 13.44
CA ARG A 93 -13.92 -1.13 12.37
C ARG A 93 -13.46 -0.42 11.10
N LYS A 94 -14.16 0.64 10.65
CA LYS A 94 -13.75 1.43 9.49
C LYS A 94 -12.39 2.09 9.72
N ARG A 95 -12.20 2.69 10.90
CA ARG A 95 -10.95 3.34 11.28
C ARG A 95 -9.78 2.34 11.29
N VAL A 96 -9.96 1.16 11.86
CA VAL A 96 -8.89 0.15 11.94
C VAL A 96 -8.60 -0.47 10.58
N ALA A 97 -9.61 -0.71 9.74
CA ALA A 97 -9.39 -1.13 8.35
C ALA A 97 -8.57 -0.08 7.59
N TYR A 98 -8.90 1.19 7.75
CA TYR A 98 -8.11 2.28 7.16
C TYR A 98 -6.67 2.29 7.67
N LEU A 99 -6.44 2.16 8.98
CA LEU A 99 -5.08 2.13 9.54
C LEU A 99 -4.27 0.94 9.03
N ARG A 100 -4.87 -0.26 8.96
CA ARG A 100 -4.25 -1.43 8.36
C ARG A 100 -3.79 -1.14 6.93
N ASP A 101 -4.70 -0.60 6.12
CA ASP A 101 -4.44 -0.35 4.72
C ASP A 101 -3.37 0.74 4.56
N VAL A 102 -3.36 1.78 5.41
CA VAL A 102 -2.31 2.82 5.42
C VAL A 102 -0.96 2.18 5.76
N THR A 103 -0.90 1.32 6.77
CA THR A 103 0.34 0.65 7.16
C THR A 103 0.86 -0.31 6.09
N ARG A 104 -0.05 -0.99 5.37
CA ARG A 104 0.32 -1.98 4.36
C ARG A 104 0.70 -1.36 3.02
N TYR A 105 -0.03 -0.33 2.59
CA TYR A 105 0.07 0.20 1.23
C TYR A 105 0.58 1.65 1.18
N GLY A 106 0.63 2.35 2.31
CA GLY A 106 0.91 3.77 2.37
C GLY A 106 -0.34 4.65 2.21
N LEU A 107 -0.29 5.84 2.79
CA LEU A 107 -1.41 6.79 2.75
C LEU A 107 -1.65 7.34 1.33
N GLU A 108 -0.56 7.59 0.62
CA GLU A 108 -0.55 8.14 -0.73
C GLU A 108 -1.27 7.20 -1.71
N TYR A 109 -1.03 5.90 -1.59
CA TYR A 109 -1.71 4.89 -2.39
C TYR A 109 -3.23 4.89 -2.17
N LEU A 110 -3.68 4.96 -0.92
CA LEU A 110 -5.11 4.95 -0.62
C LEU A 110 -5.81 6.21 -1.12
N LEU A 111 -5.15 7.37 -1.00
CA LEU A 111 -5.66 8.63 -1.52
C LEU A 111 -5.74 8.59 -3.06
N TYR A 112 -4.72 8.03 -3.73
CA TYR A 112 -4.70 7.85 -5.17
C TYR A 112 -5.80 6.89 -5.64
N ARG A 113 -5.93 5.72 -5.02
CA ARG A 113 -6.97 4.72 -5.33
C ARG A 113 -8.36 5.35 -5.22
N ARG A 114 -8.64 6.08 -4.14
CA ARG A 114 -9.92 6.76 -3.95
C ARG A 114 -10.18 7.80 -5.05
N ALA A 115 -9.16 8.58 -5.42
CA ALA A 115 -9.27 9.54 -6.52
C ALA A 115 -9.58 8.84 -7.86
N GLN A 116 -8.96 7.68 -8.11
CA GLN A 116 -9.26 6.84 -9.27
C GLN A 116 -10.70 6.30 -9.26
N GLU A 117 -11.22 5.85 -8.12
CA GLU A 117 -12.62 5.41 -7.97
C GLU A 117 -13.60 6.54 -8.29
N HIS A 118 -13.33 7.78 -7.83
CA HIS A 118 -14.12 8.95 -8.19
C HIS A 118 -14.05 9.24 -9.70
N ARG A 119 -12.88 9.10 -10.32
CA ARG A 119 -12.71 9.29 -11.77
C ARG A 119 -13.52 8.29 -12.57
N LEU A 120 -13.42 6.99 -12.23
CA LEU A 120 -14.13 5.91 -12.91
C LEU A 120 -15.66 6.05 -12.76
N ALA A 121 -16.12 6.62 -11.65
CA ALA A 121 -17.54 6.92 -11.45
C ALA A 121 -18.00 8.25 -12.09
N GLY A 122 -17.15 8.92 -12.88
CA GLY A 122 -17.45 10.18 -13.55
C GLY A 122 -17.51 11.40 -12.61
N ARG A 123 -17.07 11.27 -11.36
CA ARG A 123 -17.06 12.34 -10.35
C ARG A 123 -15.72 13.09 -10.40
N TYR A 124 -15.45 13.73 -11.53
CA TYR A 124 -14.13 14.30 -11.86
C TYR A 124 -13.65 15.37 -10.88
N GLU A 125 -14.53 16.22 -10.35
CA GLU A 125 -14.15 17.22 -9.35
C GLU A 125 -13.61 16.58 -8.07
N GLN A 126 -14.25 15.50 -7.62
CA GLN A 126 -13.83 14.74 -6.43
C GLN A 126 -12.53 13.98 -6.70
N ALA A 127 -12.36 13.46 -7.91
CA ALA A 127 -11.10 12.83 -8.33
C ALA A 127 -9.94 13.83 -8.32
N ALA A 128 -10.13 15.02 -8.90
CA ALA A 128 -9.12 16.07 -8.92
C ALA A 128 -8.76 16.55 -7.51
N ALA A 129 -9.75 16.69 -6.62
CA ALA A 129 -9.50 17.00 -5.20
C ALA A 129 -8.69 15.88 -4.51
N GLY A 130 -9.04 14.62 -4.77
CA GLY A 130 -8.33 13.46 -4.24
C GLY A 130 -6.87 13.41 -4.69
N TYR A 131 -6.61 13.62 -5.99
CA TYR A 131 -5.24 13.71 -6.52
C TYR A 131 -4.45 14.83 -5.85
N ARG A 132 -5.04 16.02 -5.71
CA ARG A 132 -4.39 17.13 -5.00
C ARG A 132 -3.98 16.77 -3.58
N GLN A 133 -4.83 16.04 -2.87
CA GLN A 133 -4.52 15.56 -1.53
C GLN A 133 -3.33 14.60 -1.51
N VAL A 134 -3.17 13.75 -2.53
CA VAL A 134 -1.97 12.91 -2.64
C VAL A 134 -0.71 13.77 -2.81
N ILE A 135 -0.77 14.82 -3.65
CA ILE A 135 0.36 15.76 -3.84
C ILE A 135 0.72 16.42 -2.51
N ASP A 136 -0.27 16.91 -1.77
CA ASP A 136 -0.03 17.63 -0.52
C ASP A 136 0.56 16.72 0.56
N THR A 137 0.27 15.42 0.49
CA THR A 137 0.69 14.42 1.49
C THR A 137 2.00 13.73 1.12
N ALA A 138 2.28 13.59 -0.18
CA ALA A 138 3.47 12.94 -0.67
C ALA A 138 4.72 13.70 -0.23
N GLN A 139 5.52 13.06 0.63
CA GLN A 139 6.84 13.57 1.01
C GLN A 139 7.84 13.43 -0.13
N ASP A 140 7.58 12.48 -1.03
CA ASP A 140 8.37 12.23 -2.22
C ASP A 140 8.00 13.21 -3.35
N THR A 141 8.98 14.02 -3.75
CA THR A 141 8.86 15.04 -4.81
C THR A 141 8.44 14.42 -6.15
N MET A 142 8.84 13.17 -6.39
CA MET A 142 8.53 12.44 -7.61
C MET A 142 7.01 12.10 -7.67
N THR A 143 6.44 11.57 -6.59
CA THR A 143 5.00 11.32 -6.44
C THR A 143 4.17 12.61 -6.57
N ARG A 144 4.68 13.74 -6.06
CA ARG A 144 4.02 15.06 -6.21
C ARG A 144 3.88 15.51 -7.66
N LEU A 145 4.96 15.49 -8.43
CA LEU A 145 4.97 15.97 -9.82
C LEU A 145 4.07 15.11 -10.73
N LEU A 146 4.04 13.78 -10.52
CA LEU A 146 3.15 12.86 -11.23
C LEU A 146 1.68 13.25 -11.02
N ILE A 147 1.31 13.49 -9.77
CA ILE A 147 -0.09 13.70 -9.42
C ILE A 147 -0.53 15.14 -9.74
N GLU A 148 0.39 16.09 -9.77
CA GLU A 148 0.16 17.45 -10.26
C GLU A 148 -0.15 17.45 -11.77
N LYS A 149 0.58 16.65 -12.55
CA LYS A 149 0.34 16.49 -13.99
C LYS A 149 -1.00 15.78 -14.26
N LEU A 150 -1.30 14.69 -13.53
CA LEU A 150 -2.61 14.05 -13.60
C LEU A 150 -3.73 15.01 -13.18
N SER A 151 -3.55 15.75 -12.08
CA SER A 151 -4.56 16.71 -11.60
C SER A 151 -4.82 17.83 -12.61
N THR A 152 -3.81 18.29 -13.34
CA THR A 152 -3.98 19.34 -14.37
C THR A 152 -4.64 18.79 -15.62
N GLU A 153 -4.28 17.60 -16.08
CA GLU A 153 -4.89 16.94 -17.24
C GLU A 153 -6.37 16.57 -17.01
N PHE A 154 -6.81 16.33 -15.77
CA PHE A 154 -8.20 15.97 -15.46
C PHE A 154 -9.14 17.14 -15.12
N THR A 155 -8.67 18.39 -15.16
CA THR A 155 -9.52 19.57 -14.86
C THR A 155 -10.47 19.98 -15.99
N THR A 156 -10.35 19.39 -17.19
CA THR A 156 -11.28 19.66 -18.30
C THR A 156 -11.97 18.37 -18.80
N PRO A 157 -13.32 18.35 -18.93
CA PRO A 157 -14.07 17.20 -19.45
C PRO A 157 -13.69 16.76 -20.88
N GLU A 158 -12.95 17.60 -21.61
CA GLU A 158 -12.49 17.35 -22.97
C GLU A 158 -11.11 16.68 -23.02
N ALA A 159 -10.27 16.86 -22.00
CA ALA A 159 -8.96 16.19 -21.91
C ALA A 159 -9.09 14.69 -21.60
N SER A 160 -10.11 14.28 -20.83
CA SER A 160 -10.40 12.86 -20.56
C SER A 160 -10.84 12.06 -21.81
N LYS A 161 -11.32 12.75 -22.86
CA LYS A 161 -11.66 12.16 -24.17
C LYS A 161 -10.47 12.07 -25.13
N LYS A 162 -9.33 12.68 -24.80
CA LYS A 162 -8.14 12.81 -25.66
C LYS A 162 -6.91 12.11 -25.06
N LEU A 163 -7.07 10.96 -24.41
CA LEU A 163 -5.94 10.06 -24.17
C LEU A 163 -5.88 8.97 -25.26
N PRO A 164 -5.35 9.25 -26.47
CA PRO A 164 -4.74 8.22 -27.28
C PRO A 164 -3.32 7.98 -26.77
N GLY A 165 -2.92 6.70 -26.70
CA GLY A 165 -1.57 6.29 -26.33
C GLY A 165 -0.50 6.69 -27.34
N ALA A 166 -0.09 7.97 -27.35
CA ALA A 166 0.98 8.44 -28.21
C ALA A 166 1.99 9.33 -27.46
N GLY A 167 3.17 8.77 -27.21
CA GLY A 167 4.43 9.52 -27.19
C GLY A 167 4.73 10.36 -25.94
N VAL A 168 4.53 9.81 -24.74
CA VAL A 168 5.09 10.43 -23.52
C VAL A 168 6.44 9.78 -23.27
N ASP A 169 7.52 10.58 -23.32
CA ASP A 169 8.87 10.16 -22.90
C ASP A 169 8.79 9.29 -21.64
N GLU A 170 9.49 8.16 -21.66
CA GLU A 170 9.52 7.16 -20.57
C GLU A 170 10.24 7.73 -19.35
N SER A 171 9.53 8.61 -18.68
CA SER A 171 9.91 9.12 -17.38
C SER A 171 9.63 8.04 -16.32
N PRO A 172 10.41 7.95 -15.23
CA PRO A 172 10.15 7.05 -14.10
C PRO A 172 8.70 7.03 -13.62
N TYR A 173 7.98 8.14 -13.81
CA TYR A 173 6.57 8.33 -13.49
C TYR A 173 5.61 7.50 -14.36
N THR A 174 5.95 7.28 -15.63
CA THR A 174 5.17 6.42 -16.56
C THR A 174 5.32 4.96 -16.15
N ALA A 175 6.51 4.56 -15.71
CA ALA A 175 6.80 3.23 -15.21
C ALA A 175 6.04 2.92 -13.90
N ALA A 176 6.08 3.83 -12.93
CA ALA A 176 5.34 3.70 -11.67
C ALA A 176 3.83 3.58 -11.90
N SER A 177 3.25 4.49 -12.72
CA SER A 177 1.81 4.49 -12.98
C SER A 177 1.32 3.22 -13.68
N ARG A 178 2.11 2.65 -14.61
CA ARG A 178 1.81 1.36 -15.27
C ARG A 178 1.82 0.20 -14.28
N LEU A 179 2.81 0.13 -13.41
CA LEU A 179 2.87 -0.86 -12.32
C LEU A 179 1.64 -0.73 -11.40
N TYR A 180 1.33 0.49 -10.96
CA TYR A 180 0.21 0.72 -10.06
C TYR A 180 -1.16 0.49 -10.70
N GLU A 181 -1.32 0.77 -11.99
CA GLU A 181 -2.53 0.41 -12.75
C GLU A 181 -2.73 -1.11 -12.75
N ALA A 182 -1.67 -1.87 -13.02
CA ALA A 182 -1.74 -3.32 -13.06
C ALA A 182 -2.02 -3.93 -11.68
N LEU A 183 -1.43 -3.38 -10.61
CA LEU A 183 -1.75 -3.78 -9.24
C LEU A 183 -3.23 -3.54 -8.88
N CYS A 184 -3.81 -2.42 -9.33
CA CYS A 184 -5.24 -2.18 -9.15
C CYS A 184 -6.11 -3.24 -9.86
N LEU A 185 -5.70 -3.68 -11.06
CA LEU A 185 -6.44 -4.73 -11.79
C LEU A 185 -6.44 -6.06 -11.05
N ILE A 186 -5.38 -6.41 -10.33
CA ILE A 186 -5.32 -7.61 -9.47
C ILE A 186 -6.40 -7.55 -8.39
N GLU A 187 -6.43 -6.45 -7.64
CA GLU A 187 -7.37 -6.24 -6.52
C GLU A 187 -8.83 -6.21 -6.99
N LEU A 188 -9.07 -5.84 -8.26
CA LEU A 188 -10.39 -5.88 -8.88
C LEU A 188 -10.78 -7.26 -9.44
N GLY A 189 -9.94 -8.28 -9.26
CA GLY A 189 -10.17 -9.64 -9.78
C GLY A 189 -9.93 -9.76 -11.29
N GLN A 190 -9.31 -8.76 -11.93
CA GLN A 190 -8.96 -8.74 -13.35
C GLN A 190 -7.53 -9.27 -13.57
N ALA A 191 -7.18 -10.38 -12.91
CA ALA A 191 -5.82 -10.92 -12.85
C ALA A 191 -5.20 -11.15 -14.25
N ARG A 192 -5.98 -11.61 -15.23
CA ARG A 192 -5.47 -11.84 -16.60
C ARG A 192 -5.01 -10.55 -17.29
N GLU A 193 -5.76 -9.47 -17.11
CA GLU A 193 -5.40 -8.16 -17.68
C GLU A 193 -4.21 -7.55 -16.92
N ALA A 194 -4.19 -7.70 -15.60
CA ALA A 194 -3.05 -7.30 -14.77
C ALA A 194 -1.75 -7.98 -15.21
N VAL A 195 -1.77 -9.30 -15.39
CA VAL A 195 -0.62 -10.08 -15.86
C VAL A 195 -0.13 -9.57 -17.22
N GLN A 196 -1.03 -9.36 -18.19
CA GLN A 196 -0.64 -8.83 -19.51
C GLN A 196 0.02 -7.45 -19.41
N ARG A 197 -0.48 -6.57 -18.53
CA ARG A 197 0.08 -5.22 -18.34
C ARG A 197 1.44 -5.27 -17.64
N LEU A 198 1.61 -6.15 -16.65
CA LEU A 198 2.88 -6.35 -15.96
C LEU A 198 3.92 -7.00 -16.86
N GLU A 199 3.55 -8.03 -17.64
CA GLU A 199 4.43 -8.69 -18.62
C GLU A 199 4.92 -7.67 -19.64
N ALA A 200 4.00 -6.90 -20.25
CA ALA A 200 4.37 -5.85 -21.21
C ALA A 200 5.31 -4.81 -20.61
N PHE A 201 5.05 -4.37 -19.36
CA PHE A 201 5.89 -3.40 -18.68
C PHE A 201 7.28 -3.97 -18.28
N ALA A 202 7.35 -5.26 -17.95
CA ALA A 202 8.59 -5.95 -17.61
C ALA A 202 9.45 -6.30 -18.84
N ASP A 203 8.83 -6.44 -20.02
CA ASP A 203 9.48 -6.77 -21.29
C ASP A 203 10.01 -5.52 -22.05
N GLU A 204 9.61 -4.31 -21.66
CA GLU A 204 10.12 -3.06 -22.24
C GLU A 204 11.64 -2.91 -22.04
N ASP A 205 12.39 -2.71 -23.13
CA ASP A 205 13.85 -2.58 -23.08
C ASP A 205 14.25 -1.22 -22.46
N PRO A 206 14.99 -1.19 -21.34
CA PRO A 206 15.45 0.06 -20.73
C PRO A 206 16.33 0.90 -21.66
N ALA A 207 16.98 0.31 -22.67
CA ALA A 207 17.81 1.03 -23.64
C ALA A 207 16.99 1.77 -24.71
N THR A 208 15.70 1.45 -24.86
CA THR A 208 14.79 2.17 -25.77
C THR A 208 14.15 3.39 -25.12
N THR A 209 14.31 3.54 -23.81
CA THR A 209 13.97 4.74 -23.06
C THR A 209 14.92 5.86 -23.52
N PRO A 210 14.44 6.95 -24.13
CA PRO A 210 15.31 8.01 -24.62
C PRO A 210 16.16 8.55 -23.47
N GLU A 211 17.47 8.57 -23.68
CA GLU A 211 18.43 9.19 -22.76
C GLU A 211 17.94 10.61 -22.47
N VAL A 212 17.57 10.88 -21.22
CA VAL A 212 17.04 12.18 -20.81
C VAL A 212 18.15 13.19 -21.06
N THR A 213 18.04 13.92 -22.17
CA THR A 213 18.95 15.03 -22.45
C THR A 213 18.61 16.10 -21.43
N PRO A 214 19.57 16.48 -20.56
CA PRO A 214 19.27 17.37 -19.44
C PRO A 214 18.72 18.69 -19.98
N ARG A 215 17.55 19.09 -19.47
CA ARG A 215 17.01 20.42 -19.76
C ARG A 215 17.99 21.46 -19.19
N PRO A 216 18.29 22.55 -19.93
CA PRO A 216 19.31 23.53 -19.55
C PRO A 216 19.06 24.24 -18.20
N ASP A 217 17.86 24.09 -17.66
CA ASP A 217 17.39 24.66 -16.41
C ASP A 217 17.84 23.86 -15.15
N GLY A 218 18.31 22.61 -15.28
CA GLY A 218 19.19 21.87 -14.33
C GLY A 218 18.77 21.73 -12.85
N GLU A 219 17.68 22.34 -12.41
CA GLU A 219 17.36 22.53 -10.99
C GLU A 219 16.71 21.27 -10.38
N ALA A 220 15.83 20.60 -11.13
CA ALA A 220 15.21 19.34 -10.70
C ALA A 220 16.22 18.18 -10.62
N GLU A 221 17.20 18.13 -11.52
CA GLU A 221 18.24 17.09 -11.57
C GLU A 221 19.37 17.34 -10.56
N ARG A 222 19.74 18.61 -10.29
CA ARG A 222 20.65 18.94 -9.17
C ARG A 222 20.03 18.58 -7.82
N ILE A 223 18.75 18.82 -7.62
CA ILE A 223 18.05 18.48 -6.37
C ILE A 223 17.91 16.95 -6.23
N ALA A 224 17.61 16.23 -7.32
CA ALA A 224 17.58 14.77 -7.32
C ALA A 224 18.96 14.15 -7.02
N ALA A 225 20.05 14.73 -7.56
CA ALA A 225 21.43 14.29 -7.31
C ALA A 225 21.97 14.69 -5.93
N GLU A 226 21.62 15.86 -5.40
CA GLU A 226 22.00 16.28 -4.03
C GLU A 226 21.24 15.50 -2.94
N GLN A 227 20.07 14.93 -3.24
CA GLN A 227 19.22 14.23 -2.27
C GLN A 227 19.31 12.69 -2.30
N THR A 228 19.93 12.09 -3.32
CA THR A 228 20.13 10.62 -3.42
C THR A 228 21.38 10.12 -2.70
N THR A 229 22.19 11.01 -2.12
CA THR A 229 23.31 10.66 -1.24
C THR A 229 23.06 11.12 0.20
N LEU A 230 22.67 10.19 1.07
CA LEU A 230 22.86 10.35 2.52
C LEU A 230 24.37 10.28 2.83
N PRO A 231 24.86 10.89 3.93
CA PRO A 231 26.27 10.78 4.30
C PRO A 231 26.58 9.33 4.71
N GLY A 232 27.13 8.56 3.77
CA GLY A 232 27.64 7.19 3.99
C GLY A 232 26.93 6.06 3.25
N ASP A 233 25.87 6.31 2.46
CA ASP A 233 25.10 5.25 1.80
C ASP A 233 25.27 5.22 0.27
N ARG A 234 25.20 4.00 -0.27
CA ARG A 234 25.32 3.66 -1.70
C ARG A 234 24.19 4.32 -2.53
N PRO A 235 24.43 4.66 -3.81
CA PRO A 235 23.39 5.21 -4.67
C PRO A 235 22.21 4.24 -4.83
N ILE A 236 21.00 4.77 -4.64
CA ILE A 236 19.74 4.05 -4.89
C ILE A 236 19.60 3.90 -6.42
N PRO A 237 19.29 2.70 -6.95
CA PRO A 237 19.08 2.51 -8.39
C PRO A 237 18.00 3.43 -8.95
N ALA A 238 18.12 3.81 -10.22
CA ALA A 238 17.19 4.73 -10.87
C ALA A 238 15.72 4.29 -10.70
N PRO A 239 14.78 5.21 -10.45
CA PRO A 239 13.39 4.84 -10.14
C PRO A 239 12.67 3.95 -11.18
N PRO A 240 12.86 4.08 -12.52
CA PRO A 240 12.19 3.19 -13.48
C PRO A 240 12.63 1.72 -13.33
N LEU A 241 13.88 1.52 -12.94
CA LEU A 241 14.47 0.21 -12.74
C LEU A 241 13.77 -0.49 -11.55
N LEU A 242 13.63 0.18 -10.40
CA LEU A 242 12.95 -0.38 -9.22
C LEU A 242 11.54 -0.91 -9.51
N PHE A 243 10.76 -0.19 -10.32
CA PHE A 243 9.38 -0.60 -10.64
C PHE A 243 9.32 -1.86 -11.50
N ARG A 244 10.30 -2.13 -12.36
CA ARG A 244 10.35 -3.37 -13.15
C ARG A 244 10.69 -4.58 -12.30
N GLY A 245 11.61 -4.43 -11.35
CA GLY A 245 11.87 -5.46 -10.34
C GLY A 245 10.60 -5.80 -9.54
N GLN A 246 9.86 -4.77 -9.12
CA GLN A 246 8.58 -4.97 -8.45
C GLN A 246 7.54 -5.65 -9.35
N ALA A 247 7.46 -5.28 -10.64
CA ALA A 247 6.54 -5.92 -11.58
C ALA A 247 6.80 -7.43 -11.74
N LEU A 248 8.08 -7.82 -11.86
CA LEU A 248 8.49 -9.23 -11.96
C LEU A 248 8.19 -10.01 -10.68
N LEU A 249 8.39 -9.39 -9.51
CA LEU A 249 8.03 -9.98 -8.22
C LEU A 249 6.52 -10.26 -8.13
N GLU A 250 5.70 -9.30 -8.52
CA GLU A 250 4.24 -9.43 -8.48
C GLU A 250 3.72 -10.46 -9.51
N LEU A 251 4.34 -10.53 -10.69
CA LEU A 251 4.07 -11.58 -11.68
C LEU A 251 4.37 -12.98 -11.12
N GLY A 252 5.52 -13.16 -10.47
CA GLY A 252 5.89 -14.42 -9.80
C GLY A 252 4.89 -14.80 -8.70
N ARG A 253 4.50 -13.83 -7.86
CA ARG A 253 3.52 -14.05 -6.80
C ARG A 253 2.15 -14.45 -7.36
N LEU A 254 1.65 -13.74 -8.38
CA LEU A 254 0.39 -14.06 -9.04
C LEU A 254 0.38 -15.45 -9.67
N ALA A 255 1.49 -15.86 -10.29
CA ALA A 255 1.62 -17.19 -10.90
C ALA A 255 1.52 -18.30 -9.85
N LEU A 256 2.13 -18.11 -8.67
CA LEU A 256 2.05 -19.02 -7.53
C LEU A 256 0.66 -19.02 -6.87
N GLU A 257 0.10 -17.85 -6.57
CA GLU A 257 -1.16 -17.69 -5.83
C GLU A 257 -2.37 -18.27 -6.57
N HIS A 258 -2.35 -18.23 -7.90
CA HIS A 258 -3.44 -18.73 -8.71
C HIS A 258 -3.21 -20.15 -9.25
N GLU A 259 -2.15 -20.84 -8.81
CA GLU A 259 -1.74 -22.18 -9.30
C GLU A 259 -1.69 -22.26 -10.83
N LEU A 260 -1.45 -21.12 -11.50
CA LEU A 260 -1.67 -21.01 -12.93
C LEU A 260 -0.56 -21.71 -13.71
N ASP A 261 0.69 -21.60 -13.24
CA ASP A 261 1.87 -22.10 -13.95
C ASP A 261 3.15 -21.93 -13.08
N LEU A 262 3.66 -23.02 -12.49
CA LEU A 262 4.89 -22.99 -11.70
C LEU A 262 6.12 -22.68 -12.55
N ASP A 263 6.11 -23.11 -13.82
CA ASP A 263 7.23 -22.87 -14.73
C ASP A 263 7.32 -21.37 -15.07
N ARG A 264 6.18 -20.69 -15.24
CA ARG A 264 6.15 -19.22 -15.38
C ARG A 264 6.58 -18.49 -14.10
N ALA A 265 6.20 -18.98 -12.93
CA ALA A 265 6.66 -18.36 -11.68
C ALA A 265 8.19 -18.41 -11.59
N ASP A 266 8.79 -19.57 -11.87
CA ASP A 266 10.24 -19.75 -11.91
C ASP A 266 10.89 -18.86 -12.98
N GLU A 267 10.26 -18.71 -14.15
CA GLU A 267 10.72 -17.79 -15.19
C GLU A 267 10.75 -16.33 -14.69
N TYR A 268 9.69 -15.86 -14.02
CA TYR A 268 9.65 -14.49 -13.49
C TYR A 268 10.68 -14.25 -12.41
N PHE A 269 10.89 -15.21 -11.50
CA PHE A 269 11.93 -15.08 -10.47
C PHE A 269 13.33 -15.14 -11.06
N ALA A 270 13.59 -15.99 -12.05
CA ALA A 270 14.87 -16.02 -12.75
C ALA A 270 15.15 -14.68 -13.47
N ARG A 271 14.13 -14.09 -14.08
CA ARG A 271 14.21 -12.74 -14.68
C ARG A 271 14.48 -11.67 -13.62
N LEU A 272 13.83 -11.75 -12.46
CA LEU A 272 14.05 -10.84 -11.33
C LEU A 272 15.48 -10.95 -10.81
N ASP A 273 16.01 -12.16 -10.61
CA ASP A 273 17.39 -12.39 -10.17
C ASP A 273 18.40 -11.81 -11.16
N HIS A 274 18.22 -12.10 -12.46
CA HIS A 274 19.04 -11.54 -13.51
C HIS A 274 19.00 -10.00 -13.48
N TRP A 275 17.80 -9.45 -13.31
CA TRP A 275 17.59 -8.02 -13.22
C TRP A 275 18.28 -7.39 -12.00
N ILE A 276 18.21 -8.02 -10.81
CA ILE A 276 18.90 -7.56 -9.59
C ILE A 276 20.41 -7.54 -9.81
N VAL A 277 20.97 -8.58 -10.44
CA VAL A 277 22.40 -8.65 -10.77
C VAL A 277 22.80 -7.53 -11.73
N LYS A 278 22.01 -7.30 -12.79
CA LYS A 278 22.24 -6.23 -13.75
C LYS A 278 22.17 -4.85 -13.08
N ALA A 279 21.11 -4.56 -12.32
CA ALA A 279 20.96 -3.29 -11.62
C ALA A 279 22.10 -3.02 -10.62
N ARG A 280 22.66 -4.07 -9.99
CA ARG A 280 23.85 -3.94 -9.13
C ARG A 280 25.12 -3.64 -9.92
N ALA A 281 25.30 -4.26 -11.09
CA ALA A 281 26.45 -4.01 -11.95
C ALA A 281 26.38 -2.58 -12.53
N ASP A 282 25.22 -2.18 -13.04
CA ASP A 282 25.00 -0.85 -13.60
C ASP A 282 25.19 0.25 -12.55
N ASN A 283 24.97 -0.02 -11.25
CA ASN A 283 25.27 0.91 -10.16
C ASN A 283 26.75 0.94 -9.74
N ALA A 284 27.52 -0.12 -10.01
CA ALA A 284 28.95 -0.20 -9.66
C ALA A 284 29.83 0.64 -10.59
N ASP A 285 29.38 0.89 -11.82
CA ASP A 285 30.08 1.73 -12.81
C ASP A 285 29.97 3.25 -12.53
N TRP A 286 29.29 3.65 -11.44
CA TRP A 286 29.16 5.05 -10.99
C TRP A 286 30.12 5.41 -9.84
N GLU A 287 30.98 4.47 -9.41
CA GLU A 287 32.10 4.69 -8.47
C GLU A 287 33.36 5.24 -9.18
#